data_AF-A0A7C2MS69-F1
#
_entry.id   AF-A0A7C2MS69-F1
#
_cell.length_a   1.000
_cell.length_b   1.000
_cell.length_c   1.000
_cell.angle_alpha   90.00
_cell.angle_beta   90.00
_cell.angle_gamma   90.00
#
_symmetry.space_group_name_H-M   'P 1'
#
loop_
_entity.id
_entity.type
_entity.pdbx_description
1 polymer ?
#
loop_
_entity_poly.entity_id
_entity_poly.type
_entity_poly.pdbx_seq_one_letter_code
_entity_poly.pdbx_strand_id
1 'polypeptide(L)' 'MDNRIVIPFKSSEEIKVIRVIGWDSNELSLDGYEPSIGFIHVDLRPLQSMKVVYKHKKTIAHRRVRHRNPVR' A
#
# COMPACT_ATOMS: atom_id res chain seq x y z
N MET A 1 11.09 -4.97 15.37
CA MET A 1 9.62 -4.78 15.28
C MET A 1 9.39 -3.34 14.88
N ASP A 2 9.33 -3.05 13.58
CA ASP A 2 9.05 -1.69 13.08
C ASP A 2 7.98 -1.78 11.99
N ASN A 3 6.73 -1.92 12.42
CA ASN A 3 5.54 -1.88 11.54
C ASN A 3 5.09 -0.44 11.28
N ARG A 4 6.02 0.49 11.10
CA ARG A 4 5.69 1.89 10.79
C ARG A 4 5.60 2.03 9.27
N ILE A 5 4.38 2.12 8.76
CA ILE A 5 4.14 2.52 7.36
C ILE A 5 4.38 4.03 7.28
N VAL A 6 5.53 4.42 6.73
CA VAL A 6 5.83 5.82 6.43
C VAL A 6 5.20 6.15 5.08
N ILE A 7 4.10 6.89 5.09
CA ILE A 7 3.49 7.45 3.88
C ILE A 7 4.11 8.85 3.69
N PRO A 8 4.99 9.06 2.69
CA PRO A 8 5.76 10.30 2.53
C PRO A 8 4.95 11.48 1.99
N PHE A 9 3.63 11.30 1.79
CA PHE A 9 2.72 12.30 1.23
C PHE A 9 1.73 12.73 2.32
N LYS A 10 2.18 13.41 3.38
CA LYS A 10 1.25 14.21 4.18
C LYS A 10 1.00 15.51 3.41
N SER A 11 0.01 15.53 2.53
CA SER A 11 -0.59 16.80 2.10
C SER A 11 -1.32 17.38 3.31
N SER A 12 -1.26 18.70 3.50
CA SER A 12 -2.03 19.42 4.52
C SER A 12 -3.48 19.63 4.07
N GLU A 13 -4.03 18.71 3.27
CA GLU A 13 -5.40 18.82 2.81
C GLU A 13 -6.36 18.55 3.97
N GLU A 14 -7.34 19.44 4.10
CA GLU A 14 -8.44 19.28 5.02
C GLU A 14 -9.32 18.11 4.52
N ILE A 15 -9.11 16.92 5.08
CA ILE A 15 -9.90 15.75 4.71
C ILE A 15 -11.25 15.83 5.40
N LYS A 16 -12.29 16.21 4.63
CA LYS A 16 -13.67 16.06 5.08
C LYS A 16 -14.12 14.61 4.90
N VAL A 17 -14.33 13.90 6.00
CA VAL A 17 -14.88 12.54 5.96
C VAL A 17 -16.38 12.62 5.62
N ILE A 18 -16.75 12.12 4.45
CA ILE A 18 -18.14 12.15 3.96
C ILE A 18 -18.92 10.93 4.47
N ARG A 19 -18.27 9.76 4.59
CA ARG A 19 -18.87 8.51 5.05
C ARG A 19 -17.84 7.63 5.76
N VAL A 20 -18.31 6.79 6.68
CA VAL A 20 -17.52 5.76 7.36
C VAL A 20 -18.07 4.41 6.94
N ILE A 21 -17.21 3.54 6.41
CA ILE A 21 -17.55 2.20 5.95
C ILE A 21 -16.72 1.21 6.76
N GLY A 22 -17.36 0.16 7.28
CA GLY A 22 -16.67 -0.98 7.86
C GLY A 22 -16.07 -1.83 6.74
N TRP A 23 -14.75 -1.91 6.69
CA TRP A 23 -14.02 -2.64 5.65
C TRP A 23 -13.54 -4.00 6.17
N ASP A 24 -13.76 -5.04 5.39
CA ASP A 24 -13.11 -6.35 5.49
C ASP A 24 -12.01 -6.47 4.44
N SER A 25 -10.82 -6.90 4.84
CA SER A 25 -9.66 -6.92 3.95
C SER A 25 -8.97 -8.26 3.96
N ASN A 26 -8.61 -8.74 2.77
CA ASN A 26 -7.69 -9.85 2.57
C ASN A 26 -6.58 -9.47 1.57
N GLU A 27 -5.80 -10.45 1.12
CA GLU A 27 -4.68 -10.19 0.20
C GLU A 27 -5.13 -9.66 -1.17
N LEU A 28 -6.32 -10.05 -1.62
CA LEU A 28 -6.80 -9.85 -2.99
C LEU A 28 -8.01 -8.91 -3.07
N SER A 29 -8.69 -8.63 -1.96
CA SER A 29 -9.82 -7.70 -1.94
C SER A 29 -9.89 -6.84 -0.68
N LEU A 30 -10.55 -5.71 -0.83
CA LEU A 30 -11.05 -4.86 0.25
C LEU A 30 -12.54 -4.66 0.02
N ASP A 31 -13.33 -5.27 0.89
CA ASP A 31 -14.78 -5.40 0.78
C ASP A 31 -15.47 -4.58 1.86
N GLY A 32 -16.61 -3.97 1.54
CA GLY A 32 -17.36 -3.16 2.47
C GLY A 32 -18.84 -3.16 2.15
N TYR A 33 -19.63 -2.67 3.09
CA TYR A 33 -21.06 -2.46 2.89
C TYR A 33 -21.46 -1.08 3.39
N GLU A 34 -22.21 -0.36 2.56
CA GLU A 34 -22.82 0.91 2.91
C GLU A 34 -24.29 0.89 2.49
N PRO A 35 -25.26 1.20 3.38
CA PRO A 35 -26.68 0.99 3.08
C PRO A 35 -27.24 1.70 1.83
N SER A 36 -26.63 2.83 1.42
CA SER A 36 -27.07 3.61 0.26
C SER A 36 -26.36 3.25 -1.05
N ILE A 37 -25.18 2.62 -0.98
CA ILE A 37 -24.36 2.21 -2.13
C ILE A 37 -24.47 0.69 -2.37
N GLY A 38 -24.69 -0.10 -1.31
CA GLY A 38 -24.66 -1.55 -1.31
C GLY A 38 -23.28 -2.12 -1.00
N PHE A 39 -23.02 -3.33 -1.52
CA PHE A 39 -21.71 -3.98 -1.39
C PHE A 39 -20.67 -3.28 -2.26
N ILE A 40 -19.53 -2.98 -1.67
CA ILE A 40 -18.38 -2.36 -2.33
C ILE A 40 -17.28 -3.42 -2.38
N HIS A 41 -16.81 -3.73 -3.59
CA HIS A 41 -15.73 -4.68 -3.82
C HIS A 41 -14.56 -3.96 -4.50
N VAL A 42 -13.40 -3.94 -3.86
CA VAL A 42 -12.17 -3.37 -4.42
C VAL A 42 -11.17 -4.49 -4.68
N ASP A 43 -10.82 -4.70 -5.94
CA ASP A 43 -9.82 -5.68 -6.36
C ASP A 43 -8.39 -5.18 -6.09
N LEU A 44 -7.65 -5.90 -5.24
CA LEU A 44 -6.26 -5.58 -4.86
C LEU A 44 -5.21 -6.31 -5.71
N ARG A 45 -5.58 -7.21 -6.64
CA ARG A 45 -4.63 -7.90 -7.53
C ARG A 45 -3.71 -6.95 -8.31
N PRO A 46 -4.18 -5.78 -8.81
CA PRO A 46 -3.29 -4.81 -9.44
C PRO A 46 -2.23 -4.28 -8.47
N LEU A 47 -2.59 -4.02 -7.20
CA LEU A 47 -1.66 -3.56 -6.17
C LEU A 47 -0.64 -4.64 -5.78
N GLN A 48 -1.05 -5.91 -5.72
CA GLN A 48 -0.11 -7.01 -5.47
C GLN A 48 0.93 -7.11 -6.60
N SER A 49 0.50 -6.95 -7.85
CA SER A 49 1.39 -6.93 -9.01
C SER A 49 2.41 -5.79 -8.90
N MET A 50 1.96 -4.59 -8.55
CA MET A 50 2.84 -3.44 -8.32
C MET A 50 3.82 -3.67 -7.17
N LYS A 51 3.37 -4.27 -6.06
CA LYS A 51 4.19 -4.63 -4.90
C LYS A 51 5.31 -5.60 -5.27
N VAL A 52 5.02 -6.61 -6.10
CA VAL A 52 6.03 -7.57 -6.60
C VAL A 52 7.11 -6.85 -7.41
N VAL A 53 6.70 -6.04 -8.39
CA VAL A 53 7.64 -5.27 -9.22
C VAL A 53 8.48 -4.31 -8.38
N TYR A 54 7.85 -3.60 -7.44
CA TYR A 54 8.54 -2.69 -6.54
C TYR A 54 9.58 -3.41 -5.68
N LYS A 55 9.21 -4.54 -5.03
CA LYS A 55 10.14 -5.34 -4.22
C LYS A 55 11.33 -5.85 -5.03
N HIS A 56 11.10 -6.27 -6.26
CA HIS A 56 12.16 -6.70 -7.17
C HIS A 56 13.13 -5.56 -7.48
N LYS A 57 12.61 -4.40 -7.92
CA LYS A 57 13.42 -3.20 -8.20
C LYS A 57 14.21 -2.74 -6.97
N LYS A 58 13.57 -2.71 -5.80
CA LYS A 58 14.22 -2.39 -4.52
C LYS A 58 15.38 -3.34 -4.23
N THR A 59 15.19 -4.65 -4.44
CA THR A 59 16.25 -5.65 -4.23
C THR A 59 17.47 -5.42 -5.13
N ILE A 60 17.24 -5.14 -6.42
CA ILE A 60 18.32 -4.84 -7.37
C ILE A 60 19.07 -3.57 -6.94
N ALA A 61 18.35 -2.50 -6.59
CA ALA A 61 18.95 -1.25 -6.14
C ALA A 61 19.83 -1.46 -4.90
N HIS A 62 19.33 -2.19 -3.89
CA HIS A 62 20.09 -2.51 -2.68
C HIS A 62 21.34 -3.36 -2.95
N ARG A 63 21.30 -4.28 -3.93
CA ARG A 63 22.50 -5.04 -4.35
C ARG A 63 23.53 -4.12 -4.99
N ARG A 64 23.12 -3.22 -5.90
CA ARG A 64 24.02 -2.26 -6.55
C ARG A 64 24.70 -1.31 -5.55
N VAL A 65 23.95 -0.82 -4.56
CA VAL A 65 24.52 0.03 -3.49
C VAL A 65 25.58 -0.73 -2.69
N ARG A 66 25.31 -1.99 -2.29
CA ARG A 66 26.30 -2.82 -1.57
C ARG A 66 27.57 -3.09 -2.38
N HIS A 67 27.46 -3.30 -3.70
CA HIS A 67 28.64 -3.47 -4.55
C HIS A 67 29.45 -2.17 -4.74
N ARG A 68 28.81 -0.99 -4.68
CA ARG A 68 29.49 0.30 -4.81
C ARG A 68 30.14 0.78 -3.50
N ASN A 69 29.60 0.39 -2.35
CA ASN A 69 30.19 0.63 -1.03
C ASN A 69 30.57 -0.71 -0.40
N PRO A 70 31.68 -1.35 -0.81
CA PRO A 70 32.23 -2.43 -0.02
C PRO A 70 32.54 -1.85 1.36
N VAL A 71 31.95 -2.43 2.40
CA VAL A 71 32.21 -2.07 3.79
C VAL A 71 33.72 -2.08 3.99
N ARG A 72 34.28 -0.93 4.38
CA ARG A 72 35.70 -0.75 4.65
C ARG A 72 36.04 -1.28 6.03
#